data_AF-A0A7S0P2U4-F1
#
_entry.id   AF-A0A7S0P2U4-F1
#
_cell.length_a   1.000
_cell.length_b   1.000
_cell.length_c   1.000
_cell.angle_alpha   90.00
_cell.angle_beta   90.00
_cell.angle_gamma   90.00
#
_symmetry.space_group_name_H-M   'P 1'
#
loop_
_entity.id
_entity.type
_entity.pdbx_description
1 polymer ?
#
loop_
_entity_poly.entity_id
_entity_poly.type
_entity_poly.pdbx_seq_one_letter_code
_entity_poly.pdbx_strand_id
1 'polypeptide(L)'
;DNVARNGGCARVAELNWGDEAHIEALGRGSFEVVLATDVICHQEADVMELLTRTIAQLLRPGGVGLVCYEFRDDWLTASYFQDAARAAGLHVDSESLPAPEELDDDFFLYTLRKG
;
A
#
# COMPACT_ATOMS: atom_id res chain seq x y z
N ASP A 1 -6.10 -24.28 2.31
CA ASP A 1 -4.93 -24.35 1.41
C ASP A 1 -5.16 -23.58 0.12
N ASN A 2 -4.68 -22.33 0.08
CA ASN A 2 -4.61 -21.55 -1.15
C ASN A 2 -3.31 -21.90 -1.89
N VAL A 3 -3.29 -23.07 -2.54
CA VAL A 3 -2.20 -23.43 -3.45
C VAL A 3 -2.61 -22.98 -4.85
N ALA A 4 -1.82 -22.09 -5.46
CA ALA A 4 -1.99 -21.71 -6.85
C ALA A 4 -1.94 -22.97 -7.74
N ARG A 5 -3.00 -23.20 -8.52
CA ARG A 5 -3.22 -24.41 -9.34
C ARG A 5 -2.07 -24.75 -10.32
N ASN A 6 -1.17 -23.81 -10.59
CA ASN A 6 -0.04 -23.95 -11.52
C ASN A 6 1.36 -23.81 -10.88
N GLY A 7 1.48 -23.90 -9.56
CA GLY A 7 2.78 -23.80 -8.88
C GLY A 7 3.38 -22.39 -8.99
N GLY A 8 2.95 -21.49 -8.11
CA GLY A 8 3.64 -20.22 -7.89
C GLY A 8 4.77 -20.40 -6.85
N CYS A 9 5.85 -19.64 -6.99
CA CYS A 9 6.86 -19.52 -5.94
C CYS A 9 6.68 -18.18 -5.23
N ALA A 10 6.35 -18.22 -3.94
CA ALA A 10 6.40 -17.04 -3.09
C ALA A 10 7.82 -16.88 -2.55
N ARG A 11 8.36 -15.66 -2.65
CA ARG A 11 9.62 -15.28 -2.01
C ARG A 11 9.31 -14.37 -0.84
N VAL A 12 10.05 -14.54 0.24
CA VAL A 12 9.95 -13.70 1.43
C VAL A 12 11.26 -12.96 1.57
N ALA A 13 11.18 -11.66 1.85
CA ALA A 13 12.31 -10.79 2.11
C ALA A 13 11.88 -9.69 3.08
N GLU A 14 12.83 -9.19 3.86
CA GLU A 14 12.60 -8.09 4.78
C GLU A 14 12.49 -6.76 4.01
N LEU A 15 11.56 -5.89 4.42
CA LEU A 15 11.38 -4.56 3.83
C LEU A 15 11.06 -3.56 4.94
N ASN A 16 12.07 -2.76 5.30
CA ASN A 16 11.86 -1.59 6.13
C ASN A 16 11.43 -0.42 5.23
N TRP A 17 10.29 0.21 5.53
CA TRP A 17 9.76 1.26 4.67
C TRP A 17 10.72 2.45 4.58
N GLY A 18 10.98 2.88 3.36
CA GLY A 18 11.90 3.95 3.03
C GLY A 18 13.38 3.57 3.10
N ASP A 19 13.73 2.33 3.42
CA ASP A 19 15.10 1.84 3.36
C ASP A 19 15.52 1.59 1.90
N GLU A 20 16.45 2.39 1.40
CA GLU A 20 16.90 2.33 0.02
C GLU A 20 17.61 1.01 -0.31
N ALA A 21 18.35 0.40 0.63
CA ALA A 21 19.03 -0.86 0.39
C ALA A 21 18.04 -2.02 0.25
N HIS A 22 16.96 -2.02 1.04
CA HIS A 22 15.89 -3.01 0.92
C HIS A 22 15.14 -2.86 -0.41
N ILE A 23 14.84 -1.62 -0.82
CA ILE A 23 14.12 -1.34 -2.07
C ILE A 23 14.95 -1.76 -3.29
N GLU A 24 16.25 -1.50 -3.30
CA GLU A 24 17.15 -1.98 -4.36
C GLU A 24 17.22 -3.52 -4.39
N ALA A 25 17.35 -4.17 -3.23
CA ALA A 25 17.45 -5.63 -3.14
C ALA A 25 16.19 -6.35 -3.64
N LEU A 26 15.01 -5.73 -3.49
CA LEU A 26 13.74 -6.26 -4.00
C LEU A 26 13.54 -6.02 -5.50
N GLY A 27 14.26 -5.06 -6.08
CA GLY A 27 14.07 -4.60 -7.46
C GLY A 27 13.21 -3.34 -7.51
N ARG A 28 13.85 -2.18 -7.39
CA ARG A 28 13.18 -0.90 -7.59
C ARG A 28 12.44 -0.89 -8.94
N GLY A 29 11.17 -0.53 -8.90
CA GLY A 29 10.34 -0.40 -10.10
C GLY A 29 10.09 -1.71 -10.83
N SER A 30 10.20 -2.87 -10.18
CA SER A 30 9.98 -4.17 -10.83
C SER A 30 8.55 -4.71 -10.68
N PHE A 31 7.72 -4.12 -9.81
CA PHE A 31 6.42 -4.69 -9.47
C PHE A 31 5.28 -4.07 -10.29
N GLU A 32 4.48 -4.92 -10.93
CA GLU A 32 3.25 -4.53 -11.63
C GLU A 32 2.13 -4.17 -10.64
N VAL A 33 2.11 -4.88 -9.50
CA VAL A 33 1.14 -4.72 -8.43
C VAL A 33 1.89 -4.71 -7.10
N VAL A 34 1.58 -3.73 -6.24
CA VAL A 34 2.01 -3.72 -4.83
C VAL A 34 0.75 -3.80 -3.98
N LEU A 35 0.71 -4.76 -3.05
CA LEU A 35 -0.43 -4.99 -2.15
C LEU A 35 -0.03 -4.63 -0.73
N ALA A 36 -0.93 -3.95 -0.02
CA ALA A 36 -0.82 -3.75 1.42
C ALA A 36 -2.20 -3.78 2.08
N THR A 37 -2.28 -4.29 3.30
CA THR A 37 -3.50 -4.32 4.11
C THR A 37 -3.15 -3.89 5.52
N ASP A 38 -4.00 -3.06 6.12
CA ASP A 38 -3.89 -2.61 7.53
C ASP A 38 -2.55 -1.93 7.87
N VAL A 39 -1.89 -1.38 6.86
CA VAL A 39 -0.64 -0.61 7.00
C VAL A 39 -0.90 0.87 7.35
N ILE A 40 -2.12 1.35 7.06
CA ILE A 40 -2.63 2.64 7.54
C ILE A 40 -3.28 2.35 8.89
N CYS A 41 -2.55 2.60 9.96
CA CYS A 41 -2.99 2.47 11.35
C CYS A 41 -2.34 3.58 12.17
N HIS A 42 -2.66 3.76 13.46
CA HIS A 42 -2.16 4.84 14.34
C HIS A 42 -0.67 5.14 14.19
N GLN A 43 -0.35 6.02 13.24
CA GLN A 43 1.00 6.32 12.80
C GLN A 43 1.08 7.80 12.46
N GLU A 44 2.28 8.32 12.68
CA GLU A 44 2.66 9.69 12.38
C GLU A 44 2.85 9.90 10.87
N ALA A 45 2.86 11.17 10.46
CA ALA A 45 2.96 11.55 9.06
C ALA A 45 4.26 11.05 8.39
N ASP A 46 5.38 11.06 9.10
CA ASP A 46 6.68 10.62 8.60
C ASP A 46 6.70 9.11 8.26
N VAL A 47 6.01 8.28 9.05
CA VAL A 47 5.85 6.85 8.76
C VAL A 47 5.03 6.64 7.48
N MET A 48 3.98 7.44 7.28
CA MET A 48 3.17 7.41 6.04
C MET A 48 3.96 7.90 4.81
N GLU A 49 4.88 8.85 4.99
CA GLU A 49 5.83 9.25 3.94
C GLU A 49 6.77 8.11 3.55
N LEU A 50 7.32 7.39 4.53
CA LEU A 50 8.18 6.23 4.25
C LEU A 50 7.40 5.12 3.53
N LEU A 51 6.17 4.81 3.95
CA LEU A 51 5.31 3.82 3.30
C LEU A 51 5.02 4.19 1.85
N THR A 52 4.53 5.41 1.60
CA THR A 52 4.12 5.84 0.26
C THR A 52 5.31 6.00 -0.69
N ARG A 53 6.46 6.48 -0.20
CA ARG A 53 7.72 6.47 -0.96
C ARG A 53 8.12 5.05 -1.35
N THR A 54 8.02 4.10 -0.43
CA THR A 54 8.33 2.68 -0.69
C THR A 54 7.44 2.13 -1.81
N ILE A 55 6.12 2.35 -1.72
CA ILE A 55 5.17 1.91 -2.76
C ILE A 55 5.53 2.53 -4.11
N ALA A 56 5.75 3.85 -4.17
CA ALA A 56 6.09 4.55 -5.40
C ALA A 56 7.39 4.06 -6.04
N GLN A 57 8.37 3.68 -5.22
CA GLN A 57 9.66 3.19 -5.68
C GLN A 57 9.62 1.72 -6.12
N LEU A 58 8.79 0.88 -5.52
CA LEU A 58 8.63 -0.53 -5.93
C LEU A 58 7.77 -0.67 -7.20
N LEU A 59 6.81 0.24 -7.40
CA LEU A 59 5.96 0.23 -8.59
C LEU A 59 6.74 0.55 -9.86
N ARG A 60 6.61 -0.34 -10.85
CA ARG A 60 7.03 -0.07 -12.23
C ARG A 60 6.18 1.03 -12.86
N PRO A 61 6.64 1.68 -13.94
CA PRO A 61 5.79 2.57 -14.74
C PRO A 61 4.49 1.87 -15.19
N GLY A 62 3.34 2.49 -14.93
CA GLY A 62 2.02 1.91 -15.21
C GLY A 62 1.57 0.81 -14.23
N GLY A 63 2.35 0.51 -13.18
CA GLY A 63 1.94 -0.38 -12.10
C GLY A 63 0.86 0.21 -11.20
N VAL A 64 0.23 -0.63 -10.38
CA VAL A 64 -0.84 -0.26 -9.44
C VAL A 64 -0.52 -0.69 -8.00
N GLY A 65 -0.65 0.23 -7.05
CA GLY A 65 -0.70 -0.09 -5.63
C GLY A 65 -2.14 -0.27 -5.18
N LEU A 66 -2.44 -1.31 -4.42
CA LEU A 66 -3.74 -1.55 -3.82
C LEU A 66 -3.55 -1.64 -2.31
N VAL A 67 -4.12 -0.67 -1.60
CA VAL A 67 -4.04 -0.60 -0.14
C VAL A 67 -5.45 -0.73 0.44
N CYS A 68 -5.70 -1.83 1.14
CA CYS A 68 -6.94 -2.04 1.88
C CYS A 68 -6.80 -1.45 3.28
N TYR A 69 -7.82 -0.72 3.72
CA TYR A 69 -7.83 0.02 4.98
C TYR A 69 -9.19 -0.11 5.67
N GLU A 70 -9.19 -0.60 6.90
CA GLU A 70 -10.29 -0.45 7.84
C GLU A 70 -10.29 0.98 8.38
N PHE A 71 -11.35 1.74 8.12
CA PHE A 71 -11.46 3.13 8.55
C PHE A 71 -11.43 3.23 10.06
N ARG A 72 -10.56 4.11 10.54
CA ARG A 72 -10.45 4.49 11.93
C ARG A 72 -10.62 6.00 12.00
N ASP A 73 -11.55 6.44 12.85
CA ASP A 73 -11.90 7.85 13.05
C ASP A 73 -10.85 8.58 13.92
N ASP A 74 -9.56 8.31 13.68
CA ASP A 74 -8.50 8.81 14.54
C ASP A 74 -7.16 9.08 13.82
N TRP A 75 -6.40 10.02 14.41
CA TRP A 75 -5.02 10.39 14.05
C TRP A 75 -4.75 10.96 12.66
N LEU A 76 -5.78 11.24 11.86
CA LEU A 76 -5.63 11.77 10.49
C LEU A 76 -4.74 10.88 9.60
N THR A 77 -4.44 9.65 10.00
CA THR A 77 -3.43 8.80 9.34
C THR A 77 -3.83 8.54 7.89
N ALA A 78 -5.11 8.32 7.61
CA ALA A 78 -5.62 8.19 6.24
C ALA A 78 -5.40 9.45 5.39
N SER A 79 -5.46 10.65 6.00
CA SER A 79 -5.13 11.91 5.32
C SER A 79 -3.63 12.01 5.06
N TYR A 80 -2.79 11.71 6.07
CA TYR A 80 -1.34 11.73 5.94
C TYR A 80 -0.88 10.78 4.83
N PHE A 81 -1.44 9.58 4.77
CA PHE A 81 -1.19 8.63 3.70
C PHE A 81 -1.53 9.19 2.32
N GLN A 82 -2.73 9.75 2.14
CA GLN A 82 -3.14 10.30 0.85
C GLN A 82 -2.26 11.47 0.41
N ASP A 83 -1.92 12.37 1.33
CA ASP A 83 -1.07 13.53 1.04
C ASP A 83 0.36 13.11 0.71
N ALA A 84 0.92 12.18 1.47
CA ALA A 84 2.24 11.62 1.22
C ALA A 84 2.31 10.86 -0.12
N ALA A 85 1.26 10.10 -0.47
CA ALA A 85 1.17 9.41 -1.75
C ALA A 85 1.17 10.40 -2.93
N ARG A 86 0.39 11.48 -2.84
CA ARG A 86 0.39 12.56 -3.85
C ARG A 86 1.76 13.24 -3.93
N ALA A 87 2.40 13.52 -2.80
CA ALA A 87 3.74 14.09 -2.74
C ALA A 87 4.81 13.17 -3.35
N ALA A 88 4.63 11.85 -3.25
CA ALA A 88 5.46 10.84 -3.90
C ALA A 88 5.18 10.67 -5.41
N GLY A 89 4.29 11.48 -5.99
CA GLY A 89 3.95 11.47 -7.41
C GLY A 89 2.96 10.37 -7.80
N LEU A 90 2.19 9.86 -6.84
CA LEU A 90 1.12 8.88 -7.09
C LEU A 90 -0.23 9.56 -7.26
N HIS A 91 -0.99 9.13 -8.26
CA HIS A 91 -2.43 9.35 -8.30
C HIS A 91 -3.11 8.43 -7.28
N VAL A 92 -4.07 8.96 -6.53
CA VAL A 92 -4.78 8.24 -5.47
C VAL A 92 -6.27 8.28 -5.74
N ASP A 93 -6.86 7.12 -5.97
CA ASP A 93 -8.30 6.91 -5.99
C ASP A 93 -8.70 6.13 -4.73
N SER A 94 -9.90 6.39 -4.21
CA SER A 94 -10.45 5.67 -3.06
C SER A 94 -11.87 5.20 -3.34
N GLU A 95 -12.15 3.94 -3.01
CA GLU A 95 -13.47 3.33 -3.10
C GLU A 95 -13.85 2.73 -1.74
N SER A 96 -15.10 2.91 -1.31
CA SER A 96 -15.63 2.22 -0.13
C SER A 96 -15.96 0.78 -0.52
N LEU A 97 -15.46 -0.18 0.26
CA LEU A 97 -15.75 -1.59 0.11
C LEU A 97 -16.95 -1.96 0.99
N PRO A 98 -17.82 -2.87 0.53
CA PRO A 98 -18.89 -3.38 1.37
C PRO A 98 -18.29 -4.14 2.55
N ALA A 99 -18.62 -3.72 3.77
CA ALA A 99 -18.34 -4.50 4.96
C ALA A 99 -19.16 -5.81 4.92
N PRO A 100 -18.59 -6.94 5.38
CA PRO A 100 -19.40 -8.11 5.72
C PRO A 100 -20.52 -7.68 6.69
N GLU A 101 -21.72 -8.26 6.57
CA GLU A 101 -22.89 -7.89 7.40
C GLU A 101 -22.63 -7.97 8.93
N GLU A 102 -21.54 -8.63 9.33
CA GLU A 102 -21.12 -8.83 10.72
C GLU A 102 -20.12 -7.78 11.24
N LEU A 103 -19.62 -6.88 10.38
CA LEU A 103 -18.67 -5.82 10.73
C LEU A 103 -19.33 -4.45 10.51
N ASP A 104 -19.28 -3.60 11.53
CA ASP A 104 -19.77 -2.21 11.47
C ASP A 104 -18.65 -1.24 11.03
N ASP A 105 -17.55 -1.79 10.50
CA ASP A 105 -16.36 -1.04 10.14
C ASP A 105 -16.40 -0.66 8.65
N ASP A 106 -16.10 0.61 8.35
CA ASP A 106 -16.03 1.09 6.97
C ASP A 106 -14.70 0.67 6.33
N PHE A 107 -14.72 -0.16 5.30
CA PHE A 107 -13.50 -0.53 4.57
C PHE A 107 -13.31 0.35 3.34
N PHE A 108 -12.05 0.69 3.05
CA PHE A 108 -11.66 1.45 1.87
C PHE A 108 -10.56 0.71 1.09
N LEU A 109 -10.66 0.79 -0.23
CA LEU A 109 -9.59 0.44 -1.15
C LEU A 109 -8.98 1.71 -1.74
N TYR A 110 -7.73 1.97 -1.41
CA TYR A 110 -6.93 2.98 -2.11
C TYR A 110 -6.22 2.36 -3.31
N THR A 111 -6.49 2.90 -4.50
CA THR A 111 -5.78 2.57 -5.73
C THR A 111 -4.76 3.64 -6.03
N LEU A 112 -3.48 3.25 -6.02
CA LEU A 112 -2.34 4.12 -6.28
C LEU A 112 -1.81 3.87 -7.68
N ARG A 113 -1.59 4.91 -8.48
CA ARG A 113 -0.99 4.80 -9.82
C ARG A 113 0.18 5.75 -9.98
N LYS A 114 1.27 5.25 -10.54
CA LYS A 114 2.41 6.07 -10.93
C LYS A 114 2.10 6.74 -12.27
N GLY A 115 2.13 8.07 -12.28
CA GLY A 115 1.94 8.89 -13.49
C GLY A 115 3.03 8.69 -14.53
#